data_AF-A0A1A6XV53-F1
#
_entry.id   AF-A0A1A6XV53-F1
#
_cell.length_a   1.000
_cell.length_b   1.000
_cell.length_c   1.000
_cell.angle_alpha   90.00
_cell.angle_beta   90.00
_cell.angle_gamma   90.00
#
_symmetry.space_group_name_H-M   'P 1'
#
loop_
_entity.id
_entity.type
_entity.pdbx_description
1 polymer ?
#
loop_
_entity_poly.entity_id
_entity_poly.type
_entity_poly.pdbx_seq_one_letter_code
_entity_poly.pdbx_strand_id
1 'polypeptide(L)'
;MKKQTPPPYYFTDHDGRHLVQLHVHGSDTPAITEAVVWDNAKRRYGLTGSVYMSSDGQGHRYVVATIPGSGSHTPLARLLLGRPSGYRVCYVDGNSLNLLPENFQLVAPWADERTAAEALALHLANARQDAECSRTGPA
;
A
#
# COMPACT_ATOMS: atom_id res chain seq x y z
N MET A 1 3.12 14.96 -24.79
CA MET A 1 4.20 14.94 -23.78
C MET A 1 3.86 13.88 -22.73
N LYS A 2 4.67 12.84 -22.56
CA LYS A 2 4.51 11.91 -21.43
C LYS A 2 4.88 12.69 -20.17
N LYS A 3 3.90 13.13 -19.37
CA LYS A 3 4.17 13.67 -18.04
C LYS A 3 4.84 12.55 -17.25
N GLN A 4 6.15 12.69 -16.98
CA GLN A 4 6.85 11.76 -16.10
C GLN A 4 6.19 11.88 -14.72
N THR A 5 5.74 10.75 -14.17
CA THR A 5 5.32 10.70 -12.77
C THR A 5 6.54 11.04 -11.92
N PRO A 6 6.45 12.01 -10.99
CA PRO A 6 7.52 12.26 -10.04
C PRO A 6 7.93 10.96 -9.33
N PRO A 7 9.23 10.74 -9.10
CA PRO A 7 9.67 9.56 -8.36
C PRO A 7 9.14 9.61 -6.91
N PRO A 8 8.98 8.44 -6.25
CA PRO A 8 8.72 8.39 -4.81
C PRO A 8 9.77 9.19 -4.02
N TYR A 9 9.32 9.96 -3.03
CA TYR A 9 10.19 10.74 -2.15
C TYR A 9 10.30 10.04 -0.79
N TYR A 10 11.52 9.67 -0.40
CA TYR A 10 11.78 8.95 0.85
C TYR A 10 12.27 9.92 1.93
N PHE A 11 11.79 9.76 3.15
CA PHE A 11 12.17 10.59 4.28
C PHE A 11 12.05 9.82 5.61
N THR A 12 12.65 10.37 6.65
CA THR A 12 12.48 9.88 8.03
C THR A 12 11.57 10.85 8.76
N ASP A 13 10.53 10.36 9.43
CA ASP A 13 9.65 11.20 10.25
C ASP A 13 10.28 11.54 11.61
N HIS A 14 9.54 12.28 12.44
CA HIS A 14 9.98 12.70 13.76
C HIS A 14 10.18 11.53 14.74
N ASP A 15 9.54 10.39 14.49
CA ASP A 15 9.64 9.17 15.29
C ASP A 15 10.76 8.24 14.80
N GLY A 16 11.52 8.64 13.77
CA GLY A 16 12.58 7.82 13.19
C GLY A 16 12.08 6.78 12.18
N ARG A 17 10.81 6.80 11.78
CA ARG A 17 10.26 5.87 10.79
C ARG A 17 10.67 6.28 9.39
N HIS A 18 11.14 5.30 8.62
CA HIS A 18 11.41 5.49 7.20
C HIS A 18 10.13 5.37 6.38
N LEU A 19 9.69 6.50 5.83
CA LEU A 19 8.46 6.65 5.07
C LEU A 19 8.76 6.99 3.61
N VAL A 20 7.75 6.78 2.77
CA VAL A 20 7.76 7.19 1.38
C VAL A 20 6.48 7.94 1.04
N GLN A 21 6.66 9.05 0.33
CA GLN A 21 5.62 9.87 -0.22
C GLN A 21 5.48 9.56 -1.72
N LEU A 22 4.26 9.24 -2.13
CA LEU A 22 3.90 8.88 -3.50
C LEU A 22 3.05 9.99 -4.11
N HIS A 23 3.45 10.48 -5.28
CA HIS A 23 2.61 11.38 -6.05
C HIS A 23 1.39 10.61 -6.58
N VAL A 24 0.19 11.11 -6.28
CA VAL A 24 -1.07 10.46 -6.67
C VAL A 24 -1.75 11.27 -7.76
N HIS A 25 -1.83 10.72 -8.96
CA HIS A 25 -2.56 11.34 -10.06
C HIS A 25 -4.04 11.53 -9.69
N GLY A 26 -4.56 12.76 -9.83
CA GLY A 26 -5.92 13.11 -9.43
C GLY A 26 -6.08 13.51 -7.95
N SER A 27 -4.98 13.80 -7.26
CA SER A 27 -4.93 14.40 -5.93
C SER A 27 -3.76 15.39 -5.83
N ASP A 28 -3.98 16.54 -5.20
CA ASP A 28 -2.90 17.47 -4.84
C ASP A 28 -2.17 17.03 -3.57
N THR A 29 -2.79 16.14 -2.79
CA THR A 29 -2.20 15.55 -1.59
C THR A 29 -1.57 14.20 -1.95
N PRO A 30 -0.29 13.99 -1.60
CA PRO A 30 0.39 12.72 -1.84
C PRO A 30 -0.12 11.62 -0.90
N ALA A 31 0.13 10.36 -1.25
CA ALA A 31 -0.07 9.24 -0.34
C ALA A 31 1.22 8.96 0.44
N ILE A 32 1.10 8.54 1.70
CA ILE A 32 2.24 8.24 2.57
C ILE A 32 2.12 6.81 3.11
N THR A 33 3.20 6.04 3.06
CA THR A 33 3.30 4.67 3.60
C THR A 33 4.70 4.43 4.17
N GLU A 34 4.88 3.35 4.93
CA GLU A 34 6.21 2.85 5.28
C GLU A 34 7.02 2.47 4.03
N ALA A 35 8.28 2.91 3.98
CA ALA A 35 9.17 2.67 2.85
C ALA A 35 9.39 1.18 2.58
N VAL A 36 9.61 0.38 3.63
CA VAL A 36 9.84 -1.07 3.50
C VAL A 36 8.64 -1.80 2.90
N VAL A 37 7.41 -1.44 3.31
CA VAL A 37 6.18 -2.05 2.80
C VAL A 37 5.99 -1.69 1.33
N TRP A 38 6.26 -0.43 0.97
CA TRP A 38 6.23 0.02 -0.42
C TRP A 38 7.27 -0.69 -1.30
N ASP A 39 8.53 -0.75 -0.88
CA ASP A 39 9.61 -1.33 -1.67
C ASP A 39 9.38 -2.82 -1.90
N ASN A 40 8.87 -3.53 -0.89
CA ASN A 40 8.50 -4.93 -1.02
C ASN A 40 7.30 -5.11 -1.95
N ALA A 41 6.24 -4.30 -1.84
CA ALA A 41 5.11 -4.35 -2.77
C ALA A 41 5.54 -4.03 -4.21
N LYS A 42 6.44 -3.06 -4.37
CA LYS A 42 7.01 -2.68 -5.67
C LYS A 42 7.76 -3.85 -6.30
N ARG A 43 8.58 -4.56 -5.53
CA ARG A 43 9.30 -5.77 -5.99
C ARG A 43 8.33 -6.91 -6.30
N ARG A 44 7.40 -7.20 -5.39
CA ARG A 44 6.44 -8.32 -5.47
C ARG A 44 5.51 -8.21 -6.68
N TYR A 45 5.10 -6.99 -7.04
CA TYR A 45 4.13 -6.75 -8.11
C TYR A 45 4.69 -5.97 -9.31
N GLY A 46 5.99 -5.70 -9.34
CA GLY A 46 6.64 -4.94 -10.42
C GLY A 46 6.11 -3.51 -10.56
N LEU A 47 5.72 -2.85 -9.47
CA LEU A 47 5.09 -1.52 -9.54
C LEU A 47 6.05 -0.47 -10.09
N THR A 48 5.53 0.45 -10.90
CA THR A 48 6.34 1.49 -11.55
C THR A 48 6.46 2.77 -10.72
N GLY A 49 5.71 2.89 -9.62
CA GLY A 49 5.60 4.12 -8.82
C GLY A 49 4.46 5.04 -9.25
N SER A 50 3.78 4.76 -10.36
CA SER A 50 2.58 5.50 -10.75
C SER A 50 1.35 5.00 -9.97
N VAL A 51 0.77 5.91 -9.20
CA VAL A 51 -0.44 5.67 -8.41
C VAL A 51 -1.49 6.74 -8.71
N TYR A 52 -2.77 6.38 -8.61
CA TYR A 52 -3.90 7.20 -9.07
C TYR A 52 -4.98 7.22 -8.01
N MET A 53 -5.75 8.31 -7.95
CA MET A 53 -7.03 8.30 -7.26
C MET A 53 -8.08 7.58 -8.11
N SER A 54 -8.78 6.65 -7.50
CA SER A 54 -9.97 6.01 -8.04
C SER A 54 -11.19 6.31 -7.16
N SER A 55 -12.38 6.02 -7.68
CA SER A 55 -13.65 6.07 -6.98
C SER A 55 -14.45 4.82 -7.31
N ASP A 56 -15.20 4.29 -6.36
CA ASP A 56 -16.17 3.22 -6.61
C ASP A 56 -17.53 3.72 -7.14
N GLY A 57 -17.69 5.04 -7.32
CA GLY A 57 -18.94 5.65 -7.76
C GLY A 57 -19.99 5.82 -6.65
N GLN A 58 -19.72 5.32 -5.43
CA GLN A 58 -20.59 5.46 -4.26
C GLN A 58 -20.08 6.54 -3.29
N GLY A 59 -19.05 7.28 -3.70
CA GLY A 59 -18.42 8.32 -2.90
C GLY A 59 -17.14 7.88 -2.20
N HIS A 60 -16.77 6.60 -2.25
CA HIS A 60 -15.52 6.13 -1.66
C HIS A 60 -14.38 6.29 -2.66
N ARG A 61 -13.38 7.08 -2.27
CA ARG A 61 -12.15 7.27 -3.04
C ARG A 61 -11.03 6.46 -2.42
N TYR A 62 -10.12 5.98 -3.27
CA TYR A 62 -8.98 5.19 -2.83
C TYR A 62 -7.83 5.28 -3.82
N VAL A 63 -6.61 5.06 -3.32
CA VAL A 63 -5.41 5.03 -4.15
C VAL A 63 -5.31 3.67 -4.83
N VAL A 64 -5.04 3.66 -6.13
CA VAL A 64 -4.79 2.46 -6.92
C VAL A 64 -3.43 2.50 -7.58
N ALA A 65 -2.87 1.32 -7.83
CA ALA A 65 -1.70 1.14 -8.68
C ALA A 65 -2.04 0.16 -9.81
N THR A 66 -1.36 0.31 -10.94
CA THR A 66 -1.46 -0.63 -12.06
C THR A 66 -0.36 -1.67 -11.93
N ILE A 67 -0.73 -2.94 -11.82
CA ILE A 67 0.23 -4.04 -11.96
C ILE A 67 0.55 -4.18 -13.47
N PRO A 68 1.82 -4.12 -13.89
CA PRO A 68 2.17 -4.32 -15.29
C PRO A 68 1.61 -5.65 -15.83
N GLY A 69 1.01 -5.60 -17.02
CA GLY A 69 0.39 -6.77 -17.65
C GLY A 69 -0.99 -7.18 -17.11
N SER A 70 -1.44 -6.64 -15.97
CA SER A 70 -2.76 -6.98 -15.41
C SER A 70 -3.93 -6.27 -16.09
N GLY A 71 -3.70 -5.17 -16.79
CA GLY A 71 -4.74 -4.30 -17.39
C GLY A 71 -5.68 -3.62 -16.38
N SER A 72 -5.60 -3.96 -15.10
CA SER A 72 -6.52 -3.52 -14.05
C SER A 72 -5.82 -2.72 -12.96
N HIS A 73 -6.52 -1.70 -12.45
CA HIS A 73 -6.13 -0.93 -11.28
C HIS A 73 -6.49 -1.71 -10.01
N THR A 74 -5.50 -1.92 -9.15
CA THR A 74 -5.70 -2.59 -7.85
C THR A 74 -5.53 -1.58 -6.72
N PRO A 75 -6.40 -1.58 -5.68
CA PRO A 75 -6.22 -0.74 -4.51
C PRO A 75 -4.84 -0.91 -3.89
N LEU A 76 -4.12 0.20 -3.71
CA LEU A 76 -2.73 0.19 -3.26
C LEU A 76 -2.60 -0.38 -1.85
N ALA A 77 -3.52 -0.04 -0.94
CA ALA A 77 -3.55 -0.61 0.42
C ALA A 77 -3.59 -2.16 0.41
N ARG A 78 -4.31 -2.77 -0.54
CA ARG A 78 -4.31 -4.24 -0.68
C ARG A 78 -2.96 -4.78 -1.15
N LEU A 79 -2.28 -4.07 -2.05
CA LEU A 79 -0.96 -4.48 -2.53
C LEU A 79 0.09 -4.37 -1.43
N LEU A 80 0.06 -3.28 -0.66
CA LEU A 80 0.92 -3.08 0.50
C LEU A 80 0.80 -4.24 1.50
N LEU A 81 -0.42 -4.75 1.72
CA LEU A 81 -0.70 -5.89 2.61
C LEU A 81 -0.53 -7.28 1.98
N GLY A 82 -0.02 -7.40 0.75
CA GLY A 82 0.18 -8.71 0.12
C GLY A 82 -1.11 -9.38 -0.36
N ARG A 83 -2.15 -8.61 -0.71
CA ARG A 83 -3.47 -9.05 -1.19
C ARG A 83 -4.20 -9.98 -0.19
N PRO A 84 -4.61 -9.48 0.99
CA PRO A 84 -5.36 -10.25 1.97
C PRO A 84 -6.66 -10.80 1.35
N SER A 85 -6.70 -12.12 1.10
CA SER A 85 -7.83 -12.79 0.47
C SER A 85 -9.01 -12.86 1.44
N GLY A 86 -10.24 -12.69 0.95
CA GLY A 86 -11.45 -12.71 1.78
C GLY A 86 -11.69 -11.46 2.63
N TYR A 87 -10.72 -10.55 2.73
CA TYR A 87 -10.85 -9.30 3.47
C TYR A 87 -11.00 -8.09 2.54
N ARG A 88 -11.75 -7.09 3.01
CA ARG A 88 -11.68 -5.70 2.56
C ARG A 88 -10.68 -4.94 3.42
N VAL A 89 -10.03 -3.94 2.84
CA VAL A 89 -9.16 -3.02 3.57
C VAL A 89 -9.90 -1.70 3.71
N CYS A 90 -10.07 -1.25 4.95
CA CYS A 90 -10.69 0.00 5.35
C CYS A 90 -9.66 0.92 6.00
N TYR A 91 -9.99 2.21 6.10
CA TYR A 91 -9.14 3.24 6.68
C TYR A 91 -9.76 3.72 7.99
N VAL A 92 -9.03 3.64 9.10
CA VAL A 92 -9.53 4.00 10.44
C VAL A 92 -9.87 5.50 10.51
N ASP A 93 -9.02 6.34 9.94
CA ASP A 93 -9.21 7.80 9.89
C ASP A 93 -10.09 8.27 8.71
N GLY A 94 -10.53 7.34 7.84
CA GLY A 94 -11.27 7.62 6.61
C GLY A 94 -10.45 8.24 5.46
N ASN A 95 -9.17 8.55 5.67
CA ASN A 95 -8.27 9.15 4.69
C ASN A 95 -7.52 8.08 3.89
N SER A 96 -7.95 7.85 2.65
CA SER A 96 -7.34 6.86 1.76
C SER A 96 -5.92 7.21 1.27
N LEU A 97 -5.43 8.41 1.55
CA LEU A 97 -4.05 8.83 1.23
C LEU A 97 -3.09 8.52 2.40
N ASN A 98 -3.60 8.33 3.61
CA ASN A 98 -2.83 7.82 4.73
C ASN A 98 -2.76 6.29 4.63
N LEU A 99 -1.68 5.79 4.02
CA LEU A 99 -1.43 4.36 3.80
C LEU A 99 -0.45 3.79 4.85
N LEU A 100 -0.34 4.44 6.00
CA LEU A 100 0.41 3.92 7.13
C LEU A 100 -0.31 2.70 7.72
N PRO A 101 0.40 1.66 8.18
CA PRO A 101 -0.20 0.44 8.72
C PRO A 101 -1.22 0.64 9.83
N GLU A 102 -1.00 1.60 10.73
CA GLU A 102 -1.91 1.94 11.81
C GLU A 102 -3.27 2.48 11.33
N ASN A 103 -3.33 2.94 10.07
CA ASN A 103 -4.58 3.39 9.48
C ASN A 103 -5.37 2.25 8.82
N PHE A 104 -4.81 1.06 8.68
CA PHE A 104 -5.50 -0.05 8.04
C PHE A 104 -6.37 -0.82 9.03
N GLN A 105 -7.54 -1.23 8.54
CA GLN A 105 -8.39 -2.21 9.19
C GLN A 105 -8.82 -3.25 8.16
N LEU A 106 -8.74 -4.53 8.53
CA LEU A 106 -9.34 -5.59 7.72
C LEU A 106 -10.79 -5.81 8.15
N VAL A 107 -11.66 -6.05 7.17
CA VAL A 107 -13.09 -6.32 7.42
C VAL A 107 -13.53 -7.50 6.56
N ALA A 108 -14.20 -8.47 7.17
CA ALA A 108 -14.85 -9.58 6.48
C ALA A 108 -16.13 -9.98 7.22
N PRO A 109 -17.17 -10.50 6.54
CA PRO A 109 -18.44 -10.87 7.19
C PRO A 109 -18.33 -11.97 8.25
N TRP A 110 -17.26 -12.77 8.19
CA TRP A 110 -17.01 -13.93 9.04
C TRP A 110 -15.96 -13.66 10.12
N ALA A 111 -15.25 -12.53 10.06
CA ALA A 111 -14.19 -12.20 11.00
C ALA A 111 -14.72 -11.23 12.04
N ASP A 112 -14.55 -11.57 13.31
CA ASP A 112 -14.69 -10.60 14.39
C ASP A 112 -13.49 -9.64 14.42
N GLU A 113 -13.58 -8.60 15.25
CA GLU A 113 -12.54 -7.56 15.34
C GLU A 113 -11.16 -8.14 15.66
N ARG A 114 -11.12 -9.13 16.56
CA ARG A 114 -9.87 -9.79 16.95
C ARG A 114 -9.26 -10.57 15.79
N THR A 115 -10.05 -11.39 15.11
CA THR A 115 -9.61 -12.19 13.96
C THR A 115 -9.10 -11.28 12.83
N ALA A 116 -9.79 -10.18 12.58
CA ALA A 116 -9.38 -9.20 11.59
C ALA A 116 -8.06 -8.50 11.97
N ALA A 117 -7.88 -8.14 13.24
CA ALA A 117 -6.65 -7.52 13.73
C ALA A 117 -5.45 -8.49 13.68
N GLU A 118 -5.65 -9.75 14.07
CA GLU A 118 -4.63 -10.80 13.96
C GLU A 118 -4.23 -11.04 12.50
N ALA A 119 -5.20 -11.09 11.58
CA ALA A 119 -4.94 -11.19 10.15
C ALA A 119 -4.17 -9.98 9.61
N LEU A 120 -4.53 -8.75 10.02
CA LEU A 120 -3.82 -7.54 9.62
C LEU A 120 -2.35 -7.59 10.07
N ALA A 121 -2.11 -7.97 11.33
CA ALA A 121 -0.77 -8.09 11.89
C ALA A 121 0.07 -9.12 11.10
N LEU A 122 -0.50 -10.27 10.76
CA LEU A 122 0.15 -11.29 9.95
C LEU A 122 0.49 -10.76 8.54
N HIS A 123 -0.45 -10.10 7.88
CA HIS A 123 -0.24 -9.52 6.55
C HIS A 123 0.83 -8.43 6.55
N LEU A 124 0.88 -7.59 7.58
CA LEU A 124 1.93 -6.59 7.76
C LEU A 124 3.30 -7.21 8.03
N ALA A 125 3.37 -8.24 8.87
CA ALA A 125 4.62 -8.96 9.13
C ALA A 125 5.18 -9.55 7.83
N ASN A 126 4.35 -10.25 7.06
CA ASN A 126 4.71 -10.78 5.75
C ASN A 126 5.08 -9.68 4.74
N ALA A 127 4.36 -8.55 4.75
CA ALA A 127 4.65 -7.42 3.88
C ALA A 127 6.04 -6.81 4.15
N ARG A 128 6.52 -6.84 5.40
CA ARG A 128 7.84 -6.31 5.80
C ARG A 128 8.98 -7.31 5.55
N GLN A 129 8.74 -8.61 5.70
CA GLN A 129 9.78 -9.66 5.63
C GLN A 129 10.31 -9.97 4.21
N ASP A 130 9.58 -9.63 3.14
CA ASP A 130 10.00 -9.87 1.75
C ASP A 130 11.39 -9.30 1.36
N ALA A 131 11.98 -8.43 2.21
CA ALA A 131 13.32 -7.90 2.04
C ALA A 131 14.45 -8.86 2.47
N GLU A 132 14.22 -9.76 3.43
CA GLU A 132 15.30 -10.56 4.05
C GLU A 132 15.74 -11.74 3.18
N CYS A 133 14.84 -12.29 2.36
CA CYS A 133 15.13 -13.47 1.53
C CYS A 133 16.04 -13.18 0.30
N SER A 134 16.40 -11.91 0.06
CA SER A 134 17.25 -11.51 -1.09
C SER A 134 18.69 -11.13 -0.71
N ARG A 135 19.09 -11.20 0.56
CA ARG A 135 20.46 -10.84 1.01
C ARG A 135 21.42 -12.03 1.15
N THR A 136 21.01 -13.24 0.77
CA THR A 136 21.89 -14.42 0.70
C THR A 136 22.08 -14.88 -0.75
N GLY A 137 22.85 -14.12 -1.51
CA GLY A 137 23.47 -14.58 -2.76
C GLY A 137 24.99 -14.54 -2.57
N PRO A 138 25.75 -15.58 -2.95
CA PRO A 138 27.17 -15.65 -2.64
C PRO A 138 27.95 -14.60 -3.44
N ALA A 139 29.01 -14.09 -2.80
CA ALA A 139 30.02 -13.19 -3.36
C ALA A 139 30.76 -13.80 -4.55
#